data_AF-A0A538FSR3-F1
#
_entry.id   AF-A0A538FSR3-F1
#
_cell.length_a   1.000
_cell.length_b   1.000
_cell.length_c   1.000
_cell.angle_alpha   90.00
_cell.angle_beta   90.00
_cell.angle_gamma   90.00
#
_symmetry.space_group_name_H-M   'P 1'
#
loop_
_entity.id
_entity.type
_entity.pdbx_description
1 polymer ?
#
loop_
_entity_poly.entity_id
_entity_poly.type
_entity_poly.pdbx_seq_one_letter_code
_entity_poly.pdbx_strand_id
1 'polypeptide(L)'
;MSRRLKFAGALPIALALAAVTAGSIAQAGPGTAAAAKGAKGCELHGHGTNLKHVIYLQFDNTHLFRDRSNFASDLEQMPHLLNFLQDNGTLSDNEHTILISHTAGGILSSLTGLYPDRTGQAVSNSYGYFRPDGSVGFSSSFKYWTDVTDGGNLANNPPTASADTSFNMITGDTGANNTPAPWVPWARAGCDVGNVSTANAVLENNNAITFRSPATSLAAPSLAGATNVKVNSVTGLAAGQKVVVERGTVSAEFDTIANVGTAGAGGTGVDLTTPLINGHGTGAAFTVYATDPTGDMTKVFGEGSPEWIEGRNAQVAPGG
;
A
#
# COMPACT_ATOMS: atom_id res chain seq x y z
N MET A 1 -60.15 41.38 -14.14
CA MET A 1 -59.57 42.16 -15.27
C MET A 1 -58.28 41.44 -15.67
N SER A 2 -57.99 40.99 -16.91
CA SER A 2 -58.19 41.55 -18.26
C SER A 2 -57.37 42.84 -18.45
N ARG A 3 -56.42 43.00 -19.39
CA ARG A 3 -56.05 42.29 -20.65
C ARG A 3 -54.53 41.96 -20.65
N ARG A 4 -54.01 40.85 -21.22
CA ARG A 4 -53.85 40.40 -22.64
C ARG A 4 -52.98 41.30 -23.54
N LEU A 5 -51.88 40.74 -24.06
CA LEU A 5 -51.31 40.99 -25.40
C LEU A 5 -50.93 39.65 -26.09
N LYS A 6 -50.81 39.62 -27.43
CA LYS A 6 -50.50 38.45 -28.31
C LYS A 6 -50.14 38.95 -29.73
N PHE A 7 -49.46 38.22 -30.63
CA PHE A 7 -48.70 36.96 -30.55
C PHE A 7 -47.18 37.31 -30.68
N ALA A 8 -46.23 36.70 -31.43
CA ALA A 8 -46.06 35.53 -32.33
C ALA A 8 -44.53 35.21 -32.45
N GLY A 9 -44.04 34.10 -33.00
CA GLY A 9 -44.66 32.86 -33.52
C GLY A 9 -43.61 31.95 -34.22
N ALA A 10 -43.95 30.66 -34.42
CA ALA A 10 -43.21 29.63 -35.18
C ALA A 10 -41.77 29.23 -34.73
N LEU A 11 -41.61 27.96 -34.38
CA LEU A 11 -40.35 27.21 -34.47
C LEU A 11 -40.68 25.82 -35.05
N PRO A 12 -39.97 25.31 -36.08
CA PRO A 12 -40.38 24.11 -36.81
C PRO A 12 -40.03 22.81 -36.08
N ILE A 13 -40.92 21.82 -36.19
CA ILE A 13 -40.65 20.43 -35.79
C ILE A 13 -39.90 19.74 -36.93
N ALA A 14 -38.68 19.27 -36.67
CA ALA A 14 -37.92 18.42 -37.58
C ALA A 14 -38.03 16.96 -37.14
N LEU A 15 -38.68 16.14 -37.96
CA LEU A 15 -38.77 14.70 -37.73
C LEU A 15 -37.59 14.01 -38.43
N ALA A 16 -36.85 13.17 -37.70
CA ALA A 16 -35.80 12.31 -38.27
C ALA A 16 -35.99 10.88 -37.74
N LEU A 17 -36.19 9.92 -38.66
CA LEU A 17 -36.48 8.53 -38.33
C LEU A 17 -35.19 7.70 -38.29
N ALA A 18 -35.22 6.55 -37.61
CA ALA A 18 -34.03 5.74 -37.36
C ALA A 18 -33.40 5.14 -38.63
N ALA A 19 -32.06 5.08 -38.63
CA ALA A 19 -31.28 4.18 -39.46
C ALA A 19 -30.47 3.26 -38.52
N VAL A 20 -30.59 1.95 -38.71
CA VAL A 20 -29.85 0.96 -37.90
C VAL A 20 -28.51 0.66 -38.56
N THR A 21 -27.42 0.86 -37.83
CA THR A 21 -26.09 0.35 -38.18
C THR A 21 -25.62 -0.61 -37.08
N ALA A 22 -24.95 -1.70 -37.48
CA ALA A 22 -24.58 -2.79 -36.57
C ALA A 22 -23.67 -2.31 -35.41
N GLY A 23 -23.84 -2.95 -34.24
CA GLY A 23 -23.14 -2.56 -33.03
C GLY A 23 -21.64 -2.92 -33.06
N SER A 24 -20.82 -1.99 -32.58
CA SER A 24 -19.46 -2.29 -32.12
C SER A 24 -19.48 -2.33 -30.60
N ILE A 25 -19.45 -3.53 -30.01
CA ILE A 25 -19.26 -3.69 -28.56
C ILE A 25 -17.81 -3.31 -28.28
N ALA A 26 -17.59 -2.12 -27.75
CA ALA A 26 -16.27 -1.67 -27.31
C ALA A 26 -15.85 -2.51 -26.09
N GLN A 27 -15.08 -3.58 -26.33
CA GLN A 27 -14.40 -4.29 -25.25
C GLN A 27 -13.46 -3.31 -24.55
N ALA A 28 -13.65 -3.11 -23.25
CA ALA A 28 -12.69 -2.45 -22.39
C ALA A 28 -11.48 -3.39 -22.18
N GLY A 29 -10.62 -3.48 -23.21
CA GLY A 29 -9.30 -4.06 -23.05
C GLY A 29 -8.46 -3.26 -22.03
N PRO A 30 -7.39 -3.84 -21.47
CA PRO A 30 -6.55 -3.16 -20.49
C PRO A 30 -5.97 -1.89 -21.12
N GLY A 31 -6.49 -0.74 -20.67
CA GLY A 31 -6.10 0.57 -21.15
C GLY A 31 -4.68 0.90 -20.72
N THR A 32 -3.70 0.46 -21.50
CA THR A 32 -2.32 0.95 -21.42
C THR A 32 -2.34 2.44 -21.76
N ALA A 33 -2.46 3.26 -20.72
CA ALA A 33 -2.28 4.70 -20.79
C ALA A 33 -0.80 4.99 -21.08
N ALA A 34 -0.39 4.74 -22.31
CA ALA A 34 0.91 5.07 -22.85
C ALA A 34 1.04 6.60 -22.85
N ALA A 35 1.48 7.14 -21.71
CA ALA A 35 1.82 8.54 -21.57
C ALA A 35 2.80 8.90 -22.70
N ALA A 36 2.34 9.73 -23.63
CA ALA A 36 3.13 10.06 -24.81
C ALA A 36 4.44 10.69 -24.34
N LYS A 37 5.57 9.98 -24.55
CA LYS A 37 6.91 10.52 -24.22
C LYS A 37 7.08 11.80 -25.02
N GLY A 38 6.98 12.94 -24.33
CA GLY A 38 7.11 14.25 -24.94
C GLY A 38 8.47 14.34 -25.62
N ALA A 39 8.50 14.75 -26.90
CA ALA A 39 9.73 14.81 -27.70
C ALA A 39 10.64 16.01 -27.33
N LYS A 40 10.73 16.32 -26.04
CA LYS A 40 11.71 17.20 -25.42
C LYS A 40 12.39 16.41 -24.31
N GLY A 41 13.70 16.28 -24.37
CA GLY A 41 14.47 15.68 -23.28
C GLY A 41 14.42 16.55 -22.03
N CYS A 42 14.66 15.94 -20.87
CA CYS A 42 14.82 16.61 -19.58
C CYS A 42 15.81 17.78 -19.67
N GLU A 43 15.30 19.01 -19.72
CA GLU A 43 16.11 20.23 -19.78
C GLU A 43 16.04 20.97 -18.44
N LEU A 44 17.06 20.77 -17.62
CA LEU A 44 17.18 21.38 -16.30
C LEU A 44 18.07 22.62 -16.40
N HIS A 45 17.42 23.79 -16.51
CA HIS A 45 18.11 25.08 -16.56
C HIS A 45 18.76 25.40 -15.21
N GLY A 46 20.10 25.38 -15.14
CA GLY A 46 20.88 25.83 -13.99
C GLY A 46 21.40 27.26 -14.17
N HIS A 47 22.10 27.78 -13.15
CA HIS A 47 22.79 29.08 -13.23
C HIS A 47 24.00 29.00 -14.18
N GLY A 48 23.76 29.19 -15.48
CA GLY A 48 24.79 29.24 -16.53
C GLY A 48 25.21 27.89 -17.10
N THR A 49 24.59 26.79 -16.68
CA THR A 49 24.83 25.43 -17.23
C THR A 49 23.53 24.64 -17.35
N ASN A 50 23.48 23.69 -18.29
CA ASN A 50 22.39 22.72 -18.37
C ASN A 50 22.73 21.53 -17.45
N LEU A 51 21.96 21.35 -16.38
CA LEU A 51 22.10 20.20 -15.50
C LEU A 51 21.57 18.95 -16.22
N LYS A 52 22.29 17.81 -16.09
CA LYS A 52 21.91 16.54 -16.72
C LYS A 52 21.17 15.59 -15.78
N HIS A 53 21.54 15.63 -14.50
CA HIS A 53 21.02 14.78 -13.45
C HIS A 53 20.94 15.59 -12.16
N VAL A 54 19.96 15.29 -11.32
CA VAL A 54 19.92 15.71 -9.92
C VAL A 54 19.91 14.43 -9.11
N ILE A 55 20.82 14.33 -8.14
CA ILE A 55 20.90 13.19 -7.23
C ILE A 55 20.61 13.74 -5.85
N TYR A 56 19.49 13.33 -5.27
CA TYR A 56 19.15 13.64 -3.88
C TYR A 56 19.51 12.43 -3.02
N LEU A 57 20.34 12.64 -2.01
CA LEU A 57 20.72 11.63 -1.02
C LEU A 57 20.29 12.11 0.35
N GLN A 58 19.52 11.29 1.05
CA GLN A 58 19.10 11.52 2.43
C GLN A 58 19.62 10.38 3.29
N PHE A 59 20.41 10.72 4.30
CA PHE A 59 20.91 9.77 5.29
C PHE A 59 19.97 9.83 6.50
N ASP A 60 19.33 8.71 6.84
CA ASP A 60 18.46 8.67 8.02
C ASP A 60 19.30 8.83 9.30
N ASN A 61 18.71 9.46 10.33
CA ASN A 61 19.29 9.67 11.66
C ASN A 61 20.78 10.09 11.64
N THR A 62 21.16 11.02 10.76
CA THR A 62 22.55 11.47 10.58
C THR A 62 22.69 12.95 10.93
N HIS A 63 23.30 13.23 12.09
CA HIS A 63 23.41 14.57 12.63
C HIS A 63 24.71 15.26 12.18
N LEU A 64 24.59 16.55 11.80
CA LEU A 64 25.73 17.43 11.55
C LEU A 64 26.50 17.74 12.85
N PHE A 65 25.75 18.06 13.91
CA PHE A 65 26.28 18.52 15.19
C PHE A 65 26.43 17.39 16.21
N ARG A 66 27.22 17.64 17.26
CA ARG A 66 27.42 16.72 18.38
C ARG A 66 26.31 16.91 19.42
N ASP A 67 25.42 15.94 19.57
CA ASP A 67 24.44 15.89 20.67
C ASP A 67 25.10 15.96 22.06
N ARG A 68 26.35 15.50 22.16
CA ARG A 68 27.15 15.45 23.38
C ARG A 68 28.61 15.76 23.05
N SER A 69 29.19 16.76 23.70
CA SER A 69 30.55 17.27 23.45
C SER A 69 31.66 16.21 23.34
N ASN A 70 31.50 15.10 24.05
CA ASN A 70 32.51 14.05 24.21
C ASN A 70 32.46 12.98 23.09
N PHE A 71 31.48 13.05 22.19
CA PHE A 71 31.29 12.14 21.07
C PHE A 71 31.32 12.94 19.77
N ALA A 72 31.88 12.37 18.71
CA ALA A 72 31.79 12.95 17.37
C ALA A 72 30.34 12.87 16.85
N SER A 73 29.95 13.80 15.98
CA SER A 73 28.67 13.69 15.27
C SER A 73 28.68 12.53 14.27
N ASP A 74 27.52 12.17 13.73
CA ASP A 74 27.45 11.11 12.71
C ASP A 74 28.26 11.51 11.47
N LEU A 75 28.18 12.79 11.05
CA LEU A 75 28.95 13.29 9.91
C LEU A 75 30.46 13.37 10.19
N GLU A 76 30.89 13.71 11.42
CA GLU A 76 32.30 13.63 11.82
C GLU A 76 32.84 12.18 11.85
N GLN A 77 31.98 11.19 12.13
CA GLN A 77 32.31 9.77 12.02
C GLN A 77 32.33 9.27 10.56
N MET A 78 31.88 10.09 9.60
CA MET A 78 31.94 9.84 8.15
C MET A 78 32.92 10.79 7.44
N PRO A 79 34.23 10.80 7.79
CA PRO A 79 35.18 11.83 7.35
C PRO A 79 35.34 11.93 5.83
N HIS A 80 35.16 10.82 5.09
CA HIS A 80 35.18 10.85 3.62
C HIS A 80 34.00 11.63 3.02
N LEU A 81 32.83 11.57 3.65
CA LEU A 81 31.64 12.34 3.25
C LEU A 81 31.78 13.80 3.67
N LEU A 82 32.21 14.05 4.91
CA LEU A 82 32.42 15.40 5.44
C LEU A 82 33.44 16.19 4.59
N ASN A 83 34.60 15.60 4.32
CA ASN A 83 35.63 16.24 3.49
C ASN A 83 35.11 16.47 2.06
N PHE A 84 34.42 15.50 1.45
CA PHE A 84 33.84 15.68 0.11
C PHE A 84 32.88 16.88 0.04
N LEU A 85 31.98 17.01 1.03
CA LEU A 85 31.01 18.12 1.12
C LEU A 85 31.68 19.48 1.35
N GLN A 86 32.79 19.52 2.10
CA GLN A 86 33.56 20.75 2.35
C GLN A 86 34.44 21.15 1.16
N ASP A 87 35.13 20.21 0.53
CA ASP A 87 36.08 20.45 -0.56
C ASP A 87 35.39 20.71 -1.91
N ASN A 88 34.19 20.17 -2.14
CA ASN A 88 33.53 20.14 -3.46
C ASN A 88 32.11 20.75 -3.47
N GLY A 89 31.65 21.34 -2.36
CA GLY A 89 30.25 21.73 -2.21
C GLY A 89 30.02 22.93 -1.30
N THR A 90 28.87 22.93 -0.63
CA THR A 90 28.53 23.92 0.40
C THR A 90 27.78 23.20 1.50
N LEU A 91 28.40 23.10 2.67
CA LEU A 91 27.77 22.59 3.88
C LEU A 91 27.02 23.75 4.55
N SER A 92 25.76 23.51 4.92
CA SER A 92 24.91 24.49 5.62
C SER A 92 24.39 23.87 6.91
N ASP A 93 24.44 24.66 7.98
CA ASP A 93 23.95 24.33 9.32
C ASP A 93 22.52 24.84 9.59
N ASN A 94 21.95 25.62 8.68
CA ASN A 94 20.56 26.08 8.71
C ASN A 94 19.54 24.96 8.41
N GLU A 95 19.69 23.80 9.05
CA GLU A 95 18.80 22.64 8.94
C GLU A 95 17.62 22.76 9.93
N HIS A 96 16.45 22.26 9.53
CA HIS A 96 15.22 22.31 10.31
C HIS A 96 14.43 21.02 10.08
N THR A 97 14.44 20.10 11.03
CA THR A 97 13.56 18.92 10.99
C THR A 97 12.11 19.23 11.38
N ILE A 98 11.22 18.27 11.16
CA ILE A 98 9.80 18.31 11.55
C ILE A 98 9.63 18.09 13.06
N LEU A 99 8.46 18.45 13.58
CA LEU A 99 8.07 18.19 14.97
C LEU A 99 6.82 17.28 14.99
N ILE A 100 6.88 16.03 15.42
CA ILE A 100 8.04 15.26 15.96
C ILE A 100 8.80 14.57 14.82
N SER A 101 10.15 14.62 14.87
CA SER A 101 11.04 14.01 13.87
C SER A 101 11.00 12.48 13.92
N HIS A 102 10.69 11.87 12.78
CA HIS A 102 10.71 10.43 12.51
C HIS A 102 11.01 10.20 11.02
N THR A 103 11.65 9.08 10.66
CA THR A 103 12.16 8.76 9.31
C THR A 103 11.20 9.14 8.18
N ALA A 104 9.99 8.58 8.16
CA ALA A 104 9.05 8.77 7.06
C ALA A 104 8.61 10.23 6.93
N GLY A 105 8.21 10.88 8.03
CA GLY A 105 7.80 12.28 8.01
C GLY A 105 8.93 13.23 7.61
N GLY A 106 10.16 12.97 8.07
CA GLY A 106 11.35 13.74 7.69
C GLY A 106 11.68 13.62 6.20
N ILE A 107 11.66 12.39 5.67
CA ILE A 107 11.84 12.13 4.23
C ILE A 107 10.74 12.81 3.41
N LEU A 108 9.47 12.60 3.76
CA LEU A 108 8.34 13.18 3.04
C LEU A 108 8.38 14.71 3.02
N SER A 109 8.77 15.35 4.12
CA SER A 109 8.90 16.80 4.18
C SER A 109 10.10 17.31 3.38
N SER A 110 11.20 16.55 3.33
CA SER A 110 12.38 16.86 2.50
C SER A 110 12.09 16.72 1.00
N LEU A 111 11.32 15.70 0.61
CA LEU A 111 10.94 15.46 -0.79
C LEU A 111 9.88 16.44 -1.31
N THR A 112 8.97 16.92 -0.44
CA THR A 112 7.82 17.78 -0.85
C THR A 112 7.99 19.26 -0.53
N GLY A 113 8.84 19.62 0.43
CA GLY A 113 8.87 20.96 1.03
C GLY A 113 7.65 21.27 1.91
N LEU A 114 6.86 20.26 2.29
CA LEU A 114 5.65 20.41 3.09
C LEU A 114 5.83 19.80 4.49
N TYR A 115 5.47 20.55 5.53
CA TYR A 115 5.41 20.02 6.89
C TYR A 115 4.31 18.94 7.06
N PRO A 116 4.36 18.09 8.10
CA PRO A 116 3.42 16.98 8.30
C PRO A 116 1.93 17.37 8.32
N ASP A 117 1.62 18.60 8.76
CA ASP A 117 0.27 19.18 8.77
C ASP A 117 -0.24 19.58 7.36
N ARG A 118 0.58 19.42 6.32
CA ARG A 118 0.18 19.54 4.90
C ARG A 118 0.23 18.22 4.12
N THR A 119 0.71 17.15 4.73
CA THR A 119 0.77 15.80 4.14
C THR A 119 -0.13 14.77 4.85
N GLY A 120 -0.60 15.07 6.05
CA GLY A 120 -1.39 14.17 6.91
C GLY A 120 -0.55 13.28 7.83
N GLN A 121 0.78 13.24 7.63
CA GLN A 121 1.69 12.32 8.31
C GLN A 121 2.22 12.85 9.66
N ALA A 122 1.30 13.38 10.48
CA ALA A 122 1.57 14.22 11.65
C ALA A 122 2.55 13.61 12.68
N VAL A 123 2.40 12.33 12.99
CA VAL A 123 3.39 11.53 13.74
C VAL A 123 3.57 10.23 12.98
N SER A 124 4.82 9.94 12.62
CA SER A 124 5.23 8.77 11.82
C SER A 124 6.23 7.93 12.64
N ASN A 125 6.77 6.78 12.23
CA ASN A 125 6.65 5.99 11.00
C ASN A 125 5.32 5.21 10.88
N SER A 126 4.40 5.38 11.83
CA SER A 126 3.03 4.87 11.77
C SER A 126 2.12 5.77 12.61
N TYR A 127 0.89 5.97 12.15
CA TYR A 127 -0.06 6.89 12.76
C TYR A 127 -1.35 6.19 13.17
N GLY A 128 -2.01 6.73 14.21
CA GLY A 128 -3.34 6.32 14.63
C GLY A 128 -4.43 7.06 13.85
N TYR A 129 -5.50 6.37 13.48
CA TYR A 129 -6.71 6.96 12.88
C TYR A 129 -7.96 6.50 13.64
N PHE A 130 -9.03 7.30 13.65
CA PHE A 130 -10.29 6.93 14.30
C PHE A 130 -11.19 6.17 13.32
N ARG A 131 -11.72 5.03 13.75
CA ARG A 131 -12.75 4.28 13.01
C ARG A 131 -14.15 4.81 13.29
N PRO A 132 -15.15 4.52 12.42
CA PRO A 132 -16.55 4.90 12.64
C PRO A 132 -17.20 4.35 13.92
N ASP A 133 -16.62 3.31 14.54
CA ASP A 133 -17.06 2.75 15.83
C ASP A 133 -16.43 3.42 17.06
N GLY A 134 -15.56 4.43 16.85
CA GLY A 134 -14.81 5.12 17.90
C GLY A 134 -13.53 4.40 18.35
N SER A 135 -13.21 3.23 17.80
CA SER A 135 -11.92 2.56 18.04
C SER A 135 -10.77 3.25 17.29
N VAL A 136 -9.55 3.03 17.77
CA VAL A 136 -8.34 3.49 17.06
C VAL A 136 -7.83 2.37 16.14
N GLY A 137 -7.61 2.70 14.88
CA GLY A 137 -6.82 1.93 13.93
C GLY A 137 -5.42 2.50 13.78
N PHE A 138 -4.52 1.74 13.15
CA PHE A 138 -3.15 2.16 12.88
C PHE A 138 -2.83 1.93 11.41
N SER A 139 -2.10 2.87 10.80
CA SER A 139 -1.58 2.77 9.43
C SER A 139 -0.07 3.02 9.43
N SER A 140 0.65 2.33 8.56
CA SER A 140 2.05 2.66 8.24
C SER A 140 2.12 4.03 7.57
N SER A 141 3.11 4.85 7.91
CA SER A 141 3.43 6.03 7.12
C SER A 141 4.04 5.64 5.78
N PHE A 142 4.86 4.57 5.77
CA PHE A 142 5.44 3.92 4.59
C PHE A 142 4.37 3.11 3.85
N LYS A 143 3.78 3.71 2.81
CA LYS A 143 2.87 3.09 1.84
C LYS A 143 2.99 3.86 0.51
N TYR A 144 2.79 3.21 -0.64
CA TYR A 144 2.91 3.92 -1.91
C TYR A 144 2.00 5.16 -1.99
N TRP A 145 2.42 6.21 -2.70
CA TRP A 145 1.83 7.55 -2.62
C TRP A 145 0.31 7.63 -2.86
N THR A 146 -0.24 6.70 -3.63
CA THR A 146 -1.68 6.62 -3.96
C THR A 146 -2.48 5.67 -3.05
N ASP A 147 -1.87 5.15 -1.98
CA ASP A 147 -2.52 4.26 -1.02
C ASP A 147 -3.54 4.96 -0.14
N VAL A 148 -4.37 4.15 0.52
CA VAL A 148 -5.39 4.59 1.48
C VAL A 148 -4.96 4.30 2.92
N THR A 149 -5.52 5.01 3.89
CA THR A 149 -5.29 4.79 5.34
C THR A 149 -5.61 3.34 5.73
N ASP A 150 -6.75 2.80 5.29
CA ASP A 150 -7.19 1.45 5.64
C ASP A 150 -7.72 0.68 4.42
N GLY A 151 -7.34 -0.59 4.31
CA GLY A 151 -7.87 -1.54 3.31
C GLY A 151 -9.02 -2.40 3.79
N GLY A 152 -9.30 -2.39 5.10
CA GLY A 152 -10.18 -3.39 5.72
C GLY A 152 -9.50 -4.75 5.82
N ASN A 153 -10.27 -5.83 5.82
CA ASN A 153 -9.74 -7.19 5.88
C ASN A 153 -10.71 -8.19 5.22
N LEU A 154 -10.30 -8.73 4.06
CA LEU A 154 -11.08 -9.68 3.26
C LEU A 154 -11.02 -11.12 3.79
N ALA A 155 -10.13 -11.43 4.74
CA ALA A 155 -10.05 -12.75 5.40
C ALA A 155 -11.11 -12.94 6.50
N ASN A 156 -11.73 -11.85 6.93
CA ASN A 156 -12.84 -11.86 7.90
C ASN A 156 -14.15 -12.34 7.24
N ASN A 157 -15.08 -12.83 8.05
CA ASN A 157 -16.38 -13.31 7.57
C ASN A 157 -17.51 -12.86 8.52
N PRO A 158 -18.35 -11.88 8.13
CA PRO A 158 -18.28 -11.13 6.88
C PRO A 158 -16.97 -10.33 6.74
N PRO A 159 -16.53 -10.01 5.51
CA PRO A 159 -15.36 -9.16 5.29
C PRO A 159 -15.46 -7.83 6.03
N THR A 160 -14.36 -7.38 6.62
CA THR A 160 -14.29 -6.06 7.24
C THR A 160 -14.03 -5.03 6.14
N ALA A 161 -14.97 -4.10 5.95
CA ALA A 161 -14.76 -2.96 5.08
C ALA A 161 -13.66 -2.03 5.65
N SER A 162 -13.02 -1.24 4.78
CA SER A 162 -12.14 -0.16 5.20
C SER A 162 -12.87 0.82 6.12
N ALA A 163 -12.24 1.17 7.24
CA ALA A 163 -12.74 2.18 8.18
C ALA A 163 -12.29 3.60 7.82
N ASP A 164 -11.28 3.77 6.96
CA ASP A 164 -10.90 5.03 6.33
C ASP A 164 -10.36 4.80 4.91
N THR A 165 -11.12 5.26 3.91
CA THR A 165 -10.79 5.19 2.48
C THR A 165 -10.08 6.44 1.96
N SER A 166 -9.75 7.39 2.84
CA SER A 166 -8.91 8.54 2.51
C SER A 166 -7.51 8.10 2.10
N PHE A 167 -6.81 8.92 1.33
CA PHE A 167 -5.42 8.66 0.98
C PHE A 167 -4.50 8.67 2.21
N ASN A 168 -3.44 7.87 2.17
CA ASN A 168 -2.36 7.89 3.18
C ASN A 168 -1.63 9.25 3.18
N MET A 169 -1.59 9.94 2.03
CA MET A 169 -1.08 11.30 1.86
C MET A 169 -2.24 12.23 1.56
N ILE A 170 -2.57 13.17 2.46
CA ILE A 170 -3.66 14.16 2.26
C ILE A 170 -3.16 15.60 2.27
N THR A 171 -3.68 16.39 1.33
CA THR A 171 -3.41 17.82 1.21
C THR A 171 -4.08 18.57 2.37
N GLY A 172 -3.29 19.03 3.34
CA GLY A 172 -3.81 19.62 4.58
C GLY A 172 -4.76 20.82 4.40
N ASP A 173 -4.63 21.57 3.30
CA ASP A 173 -5.53 22.70 2.98
C ASP A 173 -6.96 22.26 2.57
N THR A 174 -7.19 20.97 2.29
CA THR A 174 -8.52 20.44 1.89
C THR A 174 -8.94 19.16 2.60
N GLY A 175 -8.01 18.39 3.19
CA GLY A 175 -8.26 17.11 3.86
C GLY A 175 -8.69 15.94 2.96
N ALA A 176 -9.18 16.21 1.74
CA ALA A 176 -9.84 15.23 0.88
C ALA A 176 -9.05 14.84 -0.38
N ASN A 177 -8.06 15.64 -0.80
CA ASN A 177 -7.27 15.38 -2.01
C ASN A 177 -5.90 14.78 -1.67
N ASN A 178 -5.43 13.82 -2.47
CA ASN A 178 -4.06 13.30 -2.34
C ASN A 178 -3.03 14.44 -2.53
N THR A 179 -2.04 14.51 -1.65
CA THR A 179 -0.91 15.44 -1.79
C THR A 179 -0.20 15.23 -3.14
N PRO A 180 0.10 16.27 -3.94
CA PRO A 180 0.82 16.10 -5.20
C PRO A 180 2.18 15.40 -5.02
N ALA A 181 2.40 14.30 -5.72
CA ALA A 181 3.65 13.53 -5.61
C ALA A 181 4.86 14.34 -6.16
N PRO A 182 6.01 14.33 -5.46
CA PRO A 182 7.12 15.26 -5.72
C PRO A 182 7.82 15.06 -7.06
N TRP A 183 7.65 13.89 -7.70
CA TRP A 183 8.17 13.61 -9.04
C TRP A 183 7.31 14.18 -10.19
N VAL A 184 6.08 14.65 -9.93
CA VAL A 184 5.16 15.13 -10.98
C VAL A 184 5.69 16.33 -11.78
N PRO A 185 6.35 17.35 -11.20
CA PRO A 185 6.96 18.43 -11.97
C PRO A 185 8.06 17.93 -12.92
N TRP A 186 8.92 17.02 -12.45
CA TRP A 186 10.02 16.43 -13.22
C TRP A 186 9.50 15.61 -14.40
N ALA A 187 8.52 14.73 -14.16
CA ALA A 187 7.88 13.95 -15.22
C ALA A 187 7.19 14.85 -16.27
N ARG A 188 6.57 15.96 -15.85
CA ARG A 188 6.00 16.97 -16.75
C ARG A 188 7.06 17.74 -17.56
N ALA A 189 8.28 17.86 -17.05
CA ALA A 189 9.43 18.42 -17.75
C ALA A 189 10.14 17.43 -18.69
N GLY A 190 9.64 16.19 -18.83
CA GLY A 190 10.25 15.16 -19.66
C GLY A 190 11.43 14.44 -19.00
N CYS A 191 11.56 14.52 -17.68
CA CYS A 191 12.58 13.81 -16.91
C CYS A 191 12.06 12.45 -16.43
N ASP A 192 12.83 11.39 -16.69
CA ASP A 192 12.68 10.12 -15.99
C ASP A 192 13.11 10.33 -14.51
N VAL A 193 12.38 9.74 -13.55
CA VAL A 193 12.68 9.83 -12.10
C VAL A 193 12.73 8.41 -11.53
N GLY A 194 13.78 8.11 -10.76
CA GLY A 194 13.93 6.86 -10.03
C GLY A 194 14.13 7.11 -8.54
N ASN A 195 13.59 6.22 -7.71
CA ASN A 195 13.66 6.29 -6.26
C ASN A 195 14.07 4.91 -5.71
N VAL A 196 14.85 4.88 -4.64
CA VAL A 196 15.26 3.67 -3.92
C VAL A 196 15.27 3.99 -2.43
N SER A 197 14.73 3.10 -1.59
CA SER A 197 14.75 3.22 -0.12
C SER A 197 14.28 4.58 0.41
N THR A 198 13.13 5.08 -0.10
CA THR A 198 12.61 6.41 0.28
C THR A 198 11.08 6.41 0.36
N ALA A 199 10.57 7.09 1.40
CA ALA A 199 9.19 6.98 1.84
C ALA A 199 8.17 7.25 0.73
N ASN A 200 7.26 6.30 0.54
CA ASN A 200 6.04 6.40 -0.29
C ASN A 200 6.30 6.54 -1.81
N ALA A 201 7.56 6.53 -2.24
CA ALA A 201 7.95 6.50 -3.65
C ALA A 201 8.42 5.11 -4.12
N VAL A 202 8.60 4.16 -3.20
CA VAL A 202 8.96 2.75 -3.46
C VAL A 202 7.92 1.82 -2.83
N LEU A 203 8.04 0.50 -3.07
CA LEU A 203 7.05 -0.49 -2.61
C LEU A 203 7.40 -0.94 -1.18
N GLU A 204 6.74 -0.34 -0.20
CA GLU A 204 6.99 -0.54 1.24
C GLU A 204 5.78 -1.17 1.95
N ASN A 205 4.58 -1.04 1.38
CA ASN A 205 3.39 -1.79 1.79
C ASN A 205 3.40 -3.18 1.14
N ASN A 206 4.48 -3.94 1.37
CA ASN A 206 4.79 -5.21 0.70
C ASN A 206 3.87 -6.39 1.06
N ASN A 207 2.69 -6.10 1.62
CA ASN A 207 1.64 -7.09 1.84
C ASN A 207 1.13 -7.64 0.50
N ALA A 208 0.95 -8.96 0.45
CA ALA A 208 0.26 -9.68 -0.62
C ALA A 208 -1.08 -10.26 -0.11
N ILE A 209 -1.12 -10.63 1.17
CA ILE A 209 -2.29 -11.18 1.87
C ILE A 209 -2.54 -10.50 3.22
N THR A 210 -3.81 -10.46 3.61
CA THR A 210 -4.29 -10.17 4.97
C THR A 210 -4.66 -11.48 5.67
N PHE A 211 -4.51 -11.52 7.00
CA PHE A 211 -4.92 -12.65 7.83
C PHE A 211 -6.12 -12.31 8.70
N ARG A 212 -7.00 -13.29 8.94
CA ARG A 212 -8.06 -13.16 9.95
C ARG A 212 -7.47 -13.17 11.35
N SER A 213 -8.01 -12.32 12.23
CA SER A 213 -7.74 -12.37 13.68
C SER A 213 -9.06 -12.40 14.46
N PRO A 214 -9.21 -13.26 15.49
CA PRO A 214 -8.28 -14.33 15.86
C PRO A 214 -8.28 -15.48 14.84
N ALA A 215 -7.13 -16.15 14.73
CA ALA A 215 -7.02 -17.46 14.07
C ALA A 215 -7.61 -18.57 14.96
N THR A 216 -7.72 -19.79 14.43
CA THR A 216 -7.89 -20.99 15.25
C THR A 216 -6.65 -21.88 15.16
N SER A 217 -6.70 -23.07 15.75
CA SER A 217 -5.60 -24.03 15.75
C SER A 217 -6.15 -25.46 15.70
N LEU A 218 -5.29 -26.43 15.37
CA LEU A 218 -5.67 -27.83 15.30
C LEU A 218 -6.02 -28.38 16.69
N ALA A 219 -7.16 -29.07 16.80
CA ALA A 219 -7.66 -29.74 18.00
C ALA A 219 -7.11 -31.15 18.18
N ALA A 220 -6.60 -31.76 17.12
CA ALA A 220 -5.92 -33.04 17.09
C ALA A 220 -4.83 -33.00 15.99
N PRO A 221 -3.84 -33.91 15.99
CA PRO A 221 -2.82 -33.92 14.94
C PRO A 221 -3.43 -34.25 13.58
N SER A 222 -2.90 -33.65 12.52
CA SER A 222 -3.17 -34.04 11.14
C SER A 222 -1.99 -34.83 10.58
N LEU A 223 -2.25 -35.72 9.62
CA LEU A 223 -1.23 -36.52 8.94
C LEU A 223 -1.07 -36.07 7.49
N ALA A 224 0.11 -36.30 6.92
CA ALA A 224 0.31 -36.20 5.48
C ALA A 224 -0.72 -37.07 4.74
N GLY A 225 -1.30 -36.54 3.66
CA GLY A 225 -2.41 -37.14 2.91
C GLY A 225 -3.80 -36.89 3.51
N ALA A 226 -3.94 -36.21 4.65
CA ALA A 226 -5.25 -35.89 5.21
C ALA A 226 -5.92 -34.73 4.46
N THR A 227 -7.19 -34.91 4.07
CA THR A 227 -8.07 -33.88 3.49
C THR A 227 -9.10 -33.34 4.48
N ASN A 228 -9.06 -33.76 5.76
CA ASN A 228 -9.93 -33.28 6.83
C ASN A 228 -9.11 -32.99 8.08
N VAL A 229 -9.22 -31.77 8.60
CA VAL A 229 -8.49 -31.31 9.80
C VAL A 229 -9.44 -31.03 10.95
N LYS A 230 -9.04 -31.36 12.18
CA LYS A 230 -9.80 -31.06 13.40
C LYS A 230 -9.34 -29.72 13.95
N VAL A 231 -10.24 -28.74 14.08
CA VAL A 231 -9.93 -27.37 14.55
C VAL A 231 -10.63 -27.05 15.87
N ASN A 232 -10.01 -26.24 16.72
CA ASN A 232 -10.54 -25.86 18.02
C ASN A 232 -11.78 -24.94 17.94
N SER A 233 -11.96 -24.22 16.83
CA SER A 233 -13.17 -23.45 16.54
C SER A 233 -13.45 -23.41 15.04
N VAL A 234 -14.74 -23.43 14.67
CA VAL A 234 -15.21 -23.22 13.30
C VAL A 234 -15.86 -21.84 13.08
N THR A 235 -15.87 -20.97 14.09
CA THR A 235 -16.49 -19.64 14.01
C THR A 235 -15.91 -18.80 12.87
N GLY A 236 -16.77 -18.33 11.97
CA GLY A 236 -16.40 -17.55 10.79
C GLY A 236 -15.74 -18.34 9.66
N LEU A 237 -15.52 -19.66 9.80
CA LEU A 237 -15.09 -20.50 8.68
C LEU A 237 -16.23 -20.67 7.67
N ALA A 238 -15.88 -20.70 6.38
CA ALA A 238 -16.79 -20.99 5.28
C ALA A 238 -16.05 -21.68 4.13
N ALA A 239 -16.78 -22.43 3.31
CA ALA A 239 -16.25 -22.99 2.07
C ALA A 239 -15.72 -21.88 1.12
N GLY A 240 -14.65 -22.16 0.39
CA GLY A 240 -13.99 -21.21 -0.50
C GLY A 240 -13.02 -20.23 0.18
N GLN A 241 -12.92 -20.23 1.52
CA GLN A 241 -11.88 -19.47 2.23
C GLN A 241 -10.50 -20.12 2.04
N LYS A 242 -9.50 -19.32 1.67
CA LYS A 242 -8.10 -19.76 1.65
C LYS A 242 -7.56 -19.84 3.08
N VAL A 243 -6.74 -20.85 3.36
CA VAL A 243 -6.18 -21.12 4.69
C VAL A 243 -4.69 -21.40 4.60
N VAL A 244 -3.95 -20.95 5.61
CA VAL A 244 -2.59 -21.41 5.88
C VAL A 244 -2.57 -22.20 7.20
N VAL A 245 -2.10 -23.44 7.10
CA VAL A 245 -1.84 -24.33 8.23
C VAL A 245 -0.39 -24.13 8.68
N GLU A 246 -0.15 -24.07 9.99
CA GLU A 246 1.17 -23.95 10.61
C GLU A 246 2.02 -22.74 10.13
N ARG A 247 1.36 -21.62 9.79
CA ARG A 247 2.00 -20.34 9.43
C ARG A 247 3.09 -19.94 10.42
N GLY A 248 4.26 -19.56 9.91
CA GLY A 248 5.43 -19.20 10.72
C GLY A 248 6.40 -20.37 10.97
N THR A 249 6.18 -21.53 10.35
CA THR A 249 7.12 -22.66 10.36
C THR A 249 7.54 -23.05 8.94
N VAL A 250 8.56 -23.90 8.84
CA VAL A 250 8.97 -24.52 7.56
C VAL A 250 7.96 -25.53 7.02
N SER A 251 6.98 -25.92 7.84
CA SER A 251 5.87 -26.82 7.48
C SER A 251 4.63 -26.05 6.99
N ALA A 252 4.70 -24.72 6.80
CA ALA A 252 3.53 -23.92 6.50
C ALA A 252 2.89 -24.30 5.13
N GLU A 253 1.60 -24.67 5.14
CA GLU A 253 0.89 -25.16 3.95
C GLU A 253 -0.34 -24.32 3.61
N PHE A 254 -0.55 -24.08 2.32
CA PHE A 254 -1.68 -23.33 1.77
C PHE A 254 -2.74 -24.26 1.18
N ASP A 255 -4.00 -24.12 1.58
CA ASP A 255 -5.14 -24.84 0.99
C ASP A 255 -6.39 -23.93 0.92
N THR A 256 -7.52 -24.45 0.45
CA THR A 256 -8.84 -23.82 0.48
C THR A 256 -9.81 -24.74 1.23
N ILE A 257 -10.73 -24.16 1.99
CA ILE A 257 -11.78 -24.93 2.69
C ILE A 257 -12.80 -25.45 1.68
N ALA A 258 -12.99 -26.77 1.62
CA ALA A 258 -14.04 -27.41 0.86
C ALA A 258 -15.38 -27.40 1.63
N ASN A 259 -15.38 -27.83 2.90
CA ASN A 259 -16.57 -27.83 3.78
C ASN A 259 -16.20 -27.46 5.22
N VAL A 260 -17.18 -26.99 5.99
CA VAL A 260 -17.05 -26.71 7.43
C VAL A 260 -18.03 -27.58 8.21
N GLY A 261 -17.50 -28.42 9.10
CA GLY A 261 -18.25 -29.25 10.04
C GLY A 261 -18.24 -28.70 11.46
N THR A 262 -18.14 -29.59 12.45
CA THR A 262 -18.10 -29.26 13.88
C THR A 262 -16.67 -29.22 14.43
N ALA A 263 -16.44 -28.33 15.39
CA ALA A 263 -15.15 -28.11 16.05
C ALA A 263 -14.79 -29.22 17.07
N GLY A 264 -13.53 -29.21 17.51
CA GLY A 264 -12.97 -30.11 18.51
C GLY A 264 -12.36 -31.39 17.93
N ALA A 265 -11.58 -32.10 18.75
CA ALA A 265 -10.87 -33.32 18.34
C ALA A 265 -11.80 -34.45 17.87
N GLY A 266 -12.98 -34.56 18.48
CA GLY A 266 -14.06 -35.47 18.07
C GLY A 266 -15.08 -34.89 17.09
N GLY A 267 -14.84 -33.67 16.58
CA GLY A 267 -15.72 -33.01 15.62
C GLY A 267 -15.60 -33.58 14.20
N THR A 268 -16.55 -33.24 13.33
CA THR A 268 -16.43 -33.58 11.90
C THR A 268 -15.31 -32.80 11.22
N GLY A 269 -14.88 -31.66 11.78
CA GLY A 269 -13.69 -30.93 11.35
C GLY A 269 -13.95 -29.97 10.19
N VAL A 270 -12.92 -29.72 9.40
CA VAL A 270 -12.93 -28.86 8.21
C VAL A 270 -12.32 -29.66 7.07
N ASP A 271 -13.03 -29.78 5.95
CA ASP A 271 -12.51 -30.42 4.75
C ASP A 271 -11.66 -29.41 3.96
N LEU A 272 -10.55 -29.89 3.42
CA LEU A 272 -9.63 -29.15 2.57
C LEU A 272 -9.79 -29.58 1.11
N THR A 273 -9.42 -28.70 0.17
CA THR A 273 -9.51 -28.98 -1.27
C THR A 273 -8.38 -29.88 -1.77
N THR A 274 -7.23 -29.88 -1.10
CA THR A 274 -6.13 -30.81 -1.37
C THR A 274 -5.77 -31.66 -0.15
N PRO A 275 -5.05 -32.78 -0.32
CA PRO A 275 -4.42 -33.50 0.78
C PRO A 275 -3.17 -32.75 1.25
N LEU A 276 -3.00 -32.62 2.56
CA LEU A 276 -1.80 -32.04 3.17
C LEU A 276 -0.54 -32.82 2.79
N ILE A 277 0.58 -32.12 2.61
CA ILE A 277 1.88 -32.69 2.27
C ILE A 277 2.61 -33.20 3.53
N ASN A 278 2.47 -32.47 4.65
CA ASN A 278 3.11 -32.76 5.93
C ASN A 278 2.10 -33.24 6.98
N GLY A 279 2.63 -33.73 8.10
CA GLY A 279 1.85 -33.92 9.33
C GLY A 279 1.98 -32.69 10.24
N HIS A 280 0.88 -32.28 10.87
CA HIS A 280 0.81 -31.10 11.74
C HIS A 280 0.40 -31.49 13.16
N GLY A 281 1.03 -30.87 14.16
CA GLY A 281 0.72 -31.14 15.57
C GLY A 281 -0.61 -30.53 16.05
N THR A 282 -1.17 -31.09 17.13
CA THR A 282 -2.20 -30.39 17.92
C THR A 282 -1.69 -29.01 18.33
N GLY A 283 -2.50 -27.98 18.17
CA GLY A 283 -2.12 -26.59 18.44
C GLY A 283 -1.47 -25.85 17.27
N ALA A 284 -1.11 -26.53 16.16
CA ALA A 284 -0.66 -25.87 14.94
C ALA A 284 -1.71 -24.85 14.46
N ALA A 285 -1.26 -23.67 14.03
CA ALA A 285 -2.14 -22.58 13.64
C ALA A 285 -2.99 -22.96 12.41
N PHE A 286 -4.25 -22.56 12.39
CA PHE A 286 -5.15 -22.69 11.23
C PHE A 286 -5.74 -21.31 10.95
N THR A 287 -5.16 -20.62 9.97
CA THR A 287 -5.37 -19.18 9.77
C THR A 287 -6.00 -18.94 8.40
N VAL A 288 -7.22 -18.40 8.37
CA VAL A 288 -7.82 -17.92 7.13
C VAL A 288 -7.07 -16.67 6.67
N TYR A 289 -6.80 -16.59 5.37
CA TYR A 289 -6.20 -15.44 4.73
C TYR A 289 -6.95 -15.06 3.46
N ALA A 290 -6.77 -13.83 3.00
CA ALA A 290 -7.26 -13.35 1.72
C ALA A 290 -6.22 -12.42 1.10
N THR A 291 -6.25 -12.28 -0.22
CA THR A 291 -5.46 -11.29 -0.96
C THR A 291 -5.69 -9.89 -0.38
N ASP A 292 -4.62 -9.14 -0.12
CA ASP A 292 -4.71 -7.75 0.30
C ASP A 292 -4.89 -6.87 -0.94
N PRO A 293 -6.06 -6.24 -1.18
CA PRO A 293 -6.28 -5.37 -2.34
C PRO A 293 -5.56 -4.02 -2.20
N THR A 294 -5.05 -3.70 -1.00
CA THR A 294 -4.31 -2.48 -0.71
C THR A 294 -2.80 -2.66 -0.63
N GLY A 295 -2.29 -3.88 -0.54
CA GLY A 295 -0.86 -4.15 -0.58
C GLY A 295 -0.23 -3.86 -1.94
N ASP A 296 0.99 -3.33 -1.94
CA ASP A 296 1.76 -2.97 -3.14
C ASP A 296 1.96 -4.18 -4.06
N MET A 297 2.17 -5.36 -3.49
CA MET A 297 2.38 -6.59 -4.25
C MET A 297 1.16 -6.92 -5.13
N THR A 298 -0.04 -6.74 -4.59
CA THR A 298 -1.30 -6.97 -5.32
C THR A 298 -1.57 -5.86 -6.32
N LYS A 299 -1.27 -4.60 -5.98
CA LYS A 299 -1.51 -3.44 -6.86
C LYS A 299 -0.60 -3.39 -8.08
N VAL A 300 0.68 -3.72 -7.90
CA VAL A 300 1.71 -3.54 -8.94
C VAL A 300 1.86 -4.79 -9.80
N PHE A 301 1.88 -5.99 -9.18
CA PHE A 301 2.16 -7.24 -9.89
C PHE A 301 0.92 -8.13 -10.08
N GLY A 302 -0.09 -7.99 -9.21
CA GLY A 302 -1.34 -8.75 -9.27
C GLY A 302 -1.27 -10.10 -8.55
N GLU A 303 -2.43 -10.59 -8.09
CA GLU A 303 -2.51 -11.89 -7.42
C GLU A 303 -1.98 -13.02 -8.32
N GLY A 304 -1.07 -13.84 -7.77
CA GLY A 304 -0.53 -15.01 -8.46
C GLY A 304 0.64 -14.73 -9.41
N SER A 305 1.12 -13.48 -9.51
CA SER A 305 2.42 -13.20 -10.13
C SER A 305 3.57 -13.83 -9.32
N PRO A 306 4.76 -14.04 -9.92
CA PRO A 306 5.93 -14.52 -9.17
C PRO A 306 6.27 -13.63 -7.96
N GLU A 307 6.22 -12.32 -8.13
CA GLU A 307 6.53 -11.31 -7.11
C GLU A 307 5.47 -11.32 -5.99
N TRP A 308 4.18 -11.44 -6.32
CA TRP A 308 3.11 -11.57 -5.34
C TRP A 308 3.21 -12.89 -4.56
N ILE A 309 3.61 -13.98 -5.23
CA ILE A 309 3.87 -15.27 -4.60
C ILE A 309 5.06 -15.17 -3.64
N GLU A 310 6.14 -14.49 -4.02
CA GLU A 310 7.29 -14.22 -3.15
C GLU A 310 6.88 -13.41 -1.92
N GLY A 311 6.18 -12.28 -2.08
CA GLY A 311 5.68 -11.45 -0.98
C GLY A 311 4.75 -12.22 -0.03
N ARG A 312 3.80 -12.99 -0.58
CA ARG A 312 2.92 -13.87 0.21
C ARG A 312 3.71 -14.92 0.98
N ASN A 313 4.70 -15.55 0.35
CA ASN A 313 5.52 -16.57 0.98
C ASN A 313 6.37 -15.97 2.12
N ALA A 314 6.91 -14.77 1.94
CA ALA A 314 7.60 -14.02 2.99
C ALA A 314 6.66 -13.71 4.18
N GLN A 315 5.41 -13.31 3.93
CA GLN A 315 4.41 -13.05 4.98
C GLN A 315 3.98 -14.30 5.79
N VAL A 316 4.26 -15.52 5.32
CA VAL A 316 3.96 -16.76 6.07
C VAL A 316 5.21 -17.48 6.62
N ALA A 317 6.40 -16.99 6.25
CA ALA A 317 7.67 -17.58 6.66
C ALA A 317 7.89 -17.49 8.18
N PRO A 318 8.81 -18.30 8.74
CA PRO A 318 9.33 -18.08 10.08
C PRO A 318 9.93 -16.68 10.23
N GLY A 319 9.84 -16.12 11.44
CA GLY A 319 10.65 -14.95 11.80
C GLY A 319 12.14 -15.31 11.84
N GLY A 320 12.98 -14.37 11.41
CA GLY A 320 14.44 -14.42 11.58
C GLY A 320 14.90 -13.85 12.92
#